data_AF-A0A4S0K7K2-F1
#
_entry.id   AF-A0A4S0K7K2-F1
#
_cell.length_a   1.000
_cell.length_b   1.000
_cell.length_c   1.000
_cell.angle_alpha   90.00
_cell.angle_beta   90.00
_cell.angle_gamma   90.00
#
_symmetry.space_group_name_H-M   'P 1'
#
loop_
_entity.id
_entity.type
_entity.pdbx_description
1 polymer ?
#
loop_
_entity_poly.entity_id
_entity_poly.type
_entity_poly.pdbx_seq_one_letter_code
_entity_poly.pdbx_strand_id
1 'polypeptide(L)'
;QPLRLIALSARTGRRHRARCRRSGFDAVLTKPLRAAQLVAALGIAAPEGLDAVPPVAAMDAAYDADIREELKKIAQTIGRADAPCLVHHAHRLQGTLQMLGRHAQAPLAAQLVDLAHDAAPDWAGARRLLDL
;
A
#
# COMPACT_ATOMS: atom_id res chain seq x y z
N GLN A 1 -24.12 -6.83 20.35
CA GLN A 1 -24.03 -6.60 18.89
C GLN A 1 -23.42 -7.84 18.24
N PRO A 2 -23.85 -8.25 17.02
CA PRO A 2 -23.18 -9.34 16.30
C PRO A 2 -21.75 -8.96 15.89
N LEU A 3 -20.88 -9.95 15.75
CA LEU A 3 -19.52 -9.80 15.22
C LEU A 3 -19.58 -9.23 13.79
N ARG A 4 -18.74 -8.24 13.46
CA ARG A 4 -18.61 -7.70 12.11
C ARG A 4 -17.26 -8.05 11.50
N LEU A 5 -17.27 -8.61 10.30
CA LEU A 5 -16.10 -8.87 9.48
C LEU A 5 -15.99 -7.81 8.39
N ILE A 6 -14.99 -6.94 8.52
CA ILE A 6 -14.72 -5.85 7.57
C ILE A 6 -13.41 -6.12 6.85
N ALA A 7 -13.44 -6.21 5.52
CA ALA A 7 -12.23 -6.34 4.72
C ALA A 7 -11.57 -4.98 4.49
N LEU A 8 -10.27 -4.85 4.73
CA LEU A 8 -9.46 -3.69 4.32
C LEU A 8 -8.55 -4.07 3.15
N SER A 9 -8.80 -3.49 1.97
CA SER A 9 -8.16 -3.92 0.73
C SER A 9 -7.52 -2.79 -0.06
N ALA A 10 -6.35 -3.05 -0.65
CA ALA A 10 -5.76 -2.18 -1.68
C ALA A 10 -6.49 -2.30 -3.03
N ARG A 11 -7.26 -3.38 -3.24
CA ARG A 11 -7.97 -3.61 -4.50
C ARG A 11 -9.30 -2.89 -4.49
N THR A 12 -9.46 -1.95 -5.42
CA THR A 12 -10.70 -1.20 -5.61
C THR A 12 -11.40 -1.73 -6.87
N GLY A 13 -12.62 -2.24 -6.74
CA GLY A 13 -13.34 -2.75 -7.91
C GLY A 13 -14.57 -3.58 -7.58
N ARG A 14 -15.58 -3.52 -8.46
CA ARG A 14 -16.86 -4.22 -8.28
C ARG A 14 -16.69 -5.73 -8.12
N ARG A 15 -15.81 -6.35 -8.91
CA ARG A 15 -15.51 -7.80 -8.83
C ARG A 15 -14.91 -8.19 -7.47
N HIS A 16 -13.99 -7.38 -6.94
CA HIS A 16 -13.38 -7.62 -5.63
C HIS A 16 -14.41 -7.49 -4.50
N ARG A 17 -15.22 -6.42 -4.51
CA ARG A 17 -16.29 -6.22 -3.54
C ARG A 17 -17.30 -7.36 -3.54
N ALA A 18 -17.72 -7.83 -4.72
CA ALA A 18 -18.63 -8.96 -4.86
C ALA A 18 -18.04 -10.26 -4.30
N ARG A 19 -16.73 -10.49 -4.50
CA ARG A 19 -16.03 -11.65 -3.93
C ARG A 19 -16.01 -11.60 -2.40
N CYS A 20 -15.64 -10.47 -1.80
CA CYS A 20 -15.63 -10.32 -0.35
C CYS A 20 -17.02 -10.54 0.27
N ARG A 21 -18.09 -9.98 -0.33
CA ARG A 21 -19.45 -10.25 0.15
C ARG A 21 -19.82 -11.73 0.13
N ARG A 22 -19.49 -12.44 -0.96
CA ARG A 22 -19.70 -13.90 -1.05
C ARG A 22 -18.90 -14.70 -0.02
N SER A 23 -17.79 -14.16 0.45
CA SER A 23 -16.95 -14.76 1.49
C SER A 23 -17.41 -14.43 2.93
N GLY A 24 -18.54 -13.74 3.10
CA GLY A 24 -19.10 -13.44 4.42
C GLY A 24 -18.59 -12.16 5.08
N PHE A 25 -17.94 -11.25 4.34
CA PHE A 25 -17.62 -9.92 4.87
C PHE A 25 -18.85 -9.00 4.84
N ASP A 26 -19.12 -8.31 5.95
CA ASP A 26 -20.20 -7.33 6.11
C ASP A 26 -19.90 -6.02 5.37
N ALA A 27 -18.62 -5.64 5.30
CA ALA A 27 -18.18 -4.45 4.59
C ALA A 27 -16.80 -4.63 3.95
N VAL A 28 -16.52 -3.80 2.93
CA VAL A 28 -15.22 -3.73 2.27
C VAL A 28 -14.78 -2.27 2.24
N LEU A 29 -13.72 -1.97 2.98
CA LEU A 29 -13.04 -0.69 3.00
C LEU A 29 -11.82 -0.74 2.08
N THR A 30 -11.49 0.40 1.51
CA THR A 30 -10.34 0.55 0.61
C THR A 30 -9.21 1.23 1.35
N LYS A 31 -7.97 0.88 1.01
CA LYS A 31 -6.81 1.66 1.44
C LYS A 31 -6.71 2.97 0.62
N PRO A 32 -6.25 4.08 1.22
CA PRO A 32 -6.02 4.26 2.65
C PRO A 32 -7.34 4.29 3.44
N LEU A 33 -7.32 3.71 4.65
CA LEU A 33 -8.47 3.66 5.52
C LEU A 33 -8.85 5.06 5.97
N ARG A 34 -10.11 5.45 5.79
CA ARG A 34 -10.65 6.71 6.32
C ARG A 34 -11.45 6.46 7.59
N ALA A 35 -11.25 7.28 8.61
CA ALA A 35 -11.88 7.11 9.92
C ALA A 35 -13.41 7.16 9.80
N ALA A 36 -13.98 8.11 9.05
CA ALA A 36 -15.41 8.15 8.80
C ALA A 36 -15.96 6.88 8.12
N GLN A 37 -15.23 6.32 7.15
CA GLN A 37 -15.65 5.09 6.47
C GLN A 37 -15.61 3.87 7.40
N LEU A 38 -14.62 3.80 8.29
CA LEU A 38 -14.54 2.76 9.31
C LEU A 38 -15.71 2.88 10.29
N VAL A 39 -15.95 4.07 10.83
CA VAL A 39 -17.03 4.33 11.79
C VAL A 39 -18.40 4.02 11.20
N ALA A 40 -18.63 4.39 9.93
CA ALA A 40 -19.82 4.02 9.19
C ALA A 40 -19.96 2.49 9.04
N ALA A 41 -18.88 1.78 8.68
CA ALA A 41 -18.90 0.31 8.57
C ALA A 41 -19.11 -0.38 9.94
N LEU A 42 -18.62 0.23 11.02
CA LEU A 42 -18.85 -0.19 12.40
C LEU A 42 -20.24 0.22 12.93
N GLY A 43 -21.02 0.99 12.16
CA GLY A 43 -22.37 1.46 12.55
C GLY A 43 -22.34 2.25 13.85
N ILE A 44 -21.27 2.99 14.10
CA ILE A 44 -21.09 3.86 15.25
C ILE A 44 -21.52 5.27 14.81
N ALA A 45 -22.22 6.01 15.67
CA ALA A 45 -22.51 7.41 15.41
C ALA A 45 -21.19 8.19 15.28
N ALA A 46 -21.01 8.95 14.21
CA ALA A 46 -19.77 9.66 13.96
C ALA A 46 -19.60 10.82 14.96
N PRO A 47 -18.56 10.81 15.83
CA PRO A 47 -18.15 12.01 16.55
C PRO A 47 -17.82 13.17 15.60
N GLU A 48 -18.10 14.39 16.06
CA GLU A 48 -17.75 15.61 15.35
C GLU A 48 -16.23 15.69 15.12
N GLY A 49 -15.83 16.07 13.91
CA GLY A 49 -14.40 16.22 13.56
C GLY A 49 -13.64 14.93 13.26
N LEU A 50 -14.32 13.79 13.05
CA LEU A 50 -13.70 12.48 12.75
C LEU A 50 -12.75 12.45 11.55
N ASP A 51 -13.01 13.31 10.56
CA ASP A 51 -12.16 13.50 9.38
C ASP A 51 -11.43 14.86 9.46
N ALA A 52 -11.11 15.36 10.67
CA ALA A 52 -10.13 16.42 10.83
C ALA A 52 -8.82 15.93 10.20
N VAL A 53 -8.60 16.30 8.95
CA VAL A 53 -7.44 15.92 8.16
C VAL A 53 -6.24 16.43 8.94
N PRO A 54 -5.31 15.55 9.38
CA PRO A 54 -4.05 16.01 9.96
C PRO A 54 -3.41 17.02 8.98
N PRO A 55 -2.70 18.04 9.46
CA PRO A 55 -2.05 19.00 8.57
C PRO A 55 -1.28 18.24 7.50
N VAL A 56 -1.60 18.50 6.23
CA VAL A 56 -1.08 17.77 5.05
C VAL A 56 0.45 17.61 5.15
N ALA A 57 1.15 18.65 5.62
CA ALA A 57 2.59 18.67 5.83
C ALA A 57 3.14 17.61 6.81
N ALA A 58 2.43 17.30 7.92
CA ALA A 58 2.89 16.30 8.89
C ALA A 58 2.74 14.87 8.35
N MET A 59 1.67 14.66 7.57
CA MET A 59 1.42 13.40 6.88
C MET A 59 2.46 13.16 5.78
N ASP A 60 2.77 14.21 5.00
CA ASP A 60 3.78 14.16 3.95
C ASP A 60 5.17 13.83 4.50
N ALA A 61 5.58 14.44 5.63
CA ALA A 61 6.89 14.18 6.24
C ALA A 61 7.08 12.72 6.70
N ALA A 62 6.03 12.11 7.26
CA ALA A 62 6.07 10.71 7.68
C ALA A 62 6.19 9.77 6.48
N TYR A 63 5.40 10.01 5.42
CA TYR A 63 5.50 9.20 4.22
C TYR A 63 6.82 9.40 3.46
N ASP A 64 7.37 10.63 3.46
CA ASP A 64 8.68 10.90 2.88
C ASP A 64 9.80 10.13 3.61
N ALA A 65 9.70 10.01 4.94
CA ALA A 65 10.63 9.21 5.72
C ALA A 65 10.51 7.72 5.38
N ASP A 66 9.27 7.20 5.28
CA ASP A 66 9.02 5.81 4.89
C ASP A 66 9.52 5.53 3.48
N ILE A 67 9.26 6.41 2.51
CA ILE A 67 9.74 6.27 1.13
C ILE A 67 11.27 6.22 1.10
N ARG A 68 11.95 7.15 1.79
CA ARG A 68 13.42 7.16 1.84
C ARG A 68 13.99 5.88 2.44
N GLU A 69 13.38 5.39 3.52
CA GLU A 69 13.83 4.17 4.18
C GLU A 69 13.62 2.93 3.30
N GLU A 70 12.48 2.82 2.62
CA GLU A 70 12.23 1.70 1.70
C GLU A 70 13.17 1.77 0.48
N LEU A 71 13.40 2.94 -0.12
CA LEU A 71 14.37 3.10 -1.22
C LEU A 71 15.79 2.70 -0.81
N LYS A 72 16.21 3.08 0.41
CA LYS A 72 17.52 2.68 0.97
C LYS A 72 17.62 1.17 1.12
N LYS A 73 16.58 0.50 1.63
CA LYS A 73 16.57 -0.96 1.77
C LYS A 73 16.55 -1.66 0.42
N ILE A 74 15.78 -1.18 -0.55
CA ILE A 74 15.77 -1.72 -1.92
C ILE A 74 17.16 -1.61 -2.55
N ALA A 75 17.84 -0.46 -2.40
CA ALA A 75 19.20 -0.30 -2.89
C ALA A 75 20.19 -1.31 -2.28
N GLN A 76 20.02 -1.65 -0.99
CA GLN A 76 20.84 -2.64 -0.29
C GLN A 76 20.54 -4.07 -0.73
N THR A 77 19.27 -4.43 -0.90
CA THR A 77 18.87 -5.79 -1.33
C THR A 77 19.30 -6.08 -2.76
N ILE A 78 19.22 -5.09 -3.67
CA ILE A 78 19.78 -5.19 -5.02
C ILE A 78 21.29 -5.46 -4.96
N GLY A 79 22.03 -4.73 -4.11
CA GLY A 79 23.48 -4.93 -3.96
C GLY A 79 23.86 -6.31 -3.41
N ARG A 80 22.94 -6.98 -2.71
CA ARG A 80 23.12 -8.32 -2.13
C ARG A 80 22.46 -9.44 -2.94
N ALA A 81 21.82 -9.11 -4.06
CA ALA A 81 21.00 -10.02 -4.86
C ALA A 81 19.95 -10.79 -4.03
N ASP A 82 19.30 -10.12 -3.07
CA ASP A 82 18.31 -10.71 -2.17
C ASP A 82 16.88 -10.49 -2.70
N ALA A 83 16.40 -11.45 -3.50
CA ALA A 83 15.09 -11.37 -4.15
C ALA A 83 13.90 -11.35 -3.17
N PRO A 84 13.84 -12.22 -2.14
CA PRO A 84 12.76 -12.15 -1.15
C PRO A 84 12.67 -10.80 -0.44
N CYS A 85 13.81 -10.23 -0.03
CA CYS A 85 13.80 -8.91 0.60
C CYS A 85 13.47 -7.79 -0.41
N LEU A 86 13.90 -7.90 -1.67
CA LEU A 86 13.50 -6.97 -2.73
C LEU A 86 11.98 -6.96 -2.92
N VAL A 87 11.34 -8.14 -3.03
CA VAL A 87 9.87 -8.24 -3.12
C VAL A 87 9.19 -7.55 -1.93
N HIS A 88 9.69 -7.80 -0.71
CA HIS A 88 9.12 -7.22 0.50
C HIS A 88 9.14 -5.69 0.48
N HIS A 89 10.31 -5.09 0.25
CA HIS A 89 10.47 -3.64 0.29
C HIS A 89 9.82 -2.94 -0.90
N ALA A 90 9.88 -3.54 -2.09
CA ALA A 90 9.20 -3.00 -3.28
C ALA A 90 7.67 -3.01 -3.11
N HIS A 91 7.09 -4.07 -2.55
CA HIS A 91 5.66 -4.12 -2.25
C HIS A 91 5.24 -3.09 -1.18
N ARG A 92 6.07 -2.86 -0.16
CA ARG A 92 5.84 -1.80 0.84
C ARG A 92 5.87 -0.41 0.21
N LEU A 93 6.91 -0.10 -0.57
CA LEU A 93 7.03 1.17 -1.29
C LEU A 93 5.84 1.41 -2.22
N GLN A 94 5.42 0.39 -2.98
CA GLN A 94 4.23 0.45 -3.82
C GLN A 94 2.98 0.85 -3.01
N GLY A 95 2.78 0.22 -1.84
CA GLY A 95 1.67 0.53 -0.94
C GLY A 95 1.70 1.98 -0.45
N THR A 96 2.86 2.46 0.00
CA THR A 96 3.05 3.84 0.46
C THR A 96 2.74 4.86 -0.65
N LEU A 97 3.25 4.64 -1.86
CA LEU A 97 2.99 5.50 -3.01
C LEU A 97 1.51 5.52 -3.41
N GLN A 98 0.83 4.37 -3.34
CA GLN A 98 -0.62 4.30 -3.56
C GLN A 98 -1.40 5.07 -2.49
N MET A 99 -0.99 4.98 -1.22
CA MET A 99 -1.61 5.71 -0.11
C MET A 99 -1.49 7.22 -0.26
N LEU A 100 -0.38 7.70 -0.83
CA LEU A 100 -0.14 9.10 -1.18
C LEU A 100 -0.80 9.55 -2.50
N GLY A 101 -1.50 8.67 -3.22
CA GLY A 101 -2.07 8.99 -4.54
C GLY A 101 -1.02 9.19 -5.65
N ARG A 102 0.22 8.74 -5.44
CA ARG A 102 1.32 8.81 -6.42
C ARG A 102 1.21 7.69 -7.46
N HIS A 103 0.08 7.66 -8.17
CA HIS A 103 -0.27 6.59 -9.10
C HIS A 103 0.70 6.41 -10.27
N ALA A 104 1.49 7.44 -10.62
CA ALA A 104 2.53 7.35 -11.63
C ALA A 104 3.79 6.58 -11.15
N GLN A 105 4.10 6.63 -9.86
CA GLN A 105 5.31 6.04 -9.28
C GLN A 105 5.06 4.62 -8.74
N ALA A 106 3.84 4.34 -8.26
CA ALA A 106 3.48 3.01 -7.74
C ALA A 106 3.72 1.84 -8.74
N PRO A 107 3.53 2.00 -10.08
CA PRO A 107 3.87 0.96 -11.05
C PRO A 107 5.36 0.64 -11.13
N LEU A 108 6.26 1.62 -10.88
CA LEU A 108 7.70 1.38 -10.88
C LEU A 108 8.10 0.44 -9.73
N ALA A 109 7.52 0.66 -8.55
CA ALA A 109 7.71 -0.25 -7.41
C ALA A 109 7.12 -1.65 -7.67
N ALA A 110 6.05 -1.75 -8.47
CA ALA A 110 5.51 -3.05 -8.91
C ALA A 110 6.47 -3.79 -9.85
N GLN A 111 7.11 -3.06 -10.78
CA GLN A 111 8.10 -3.65 -11.69
C GLN A 111 9.27 -4.28 -10.94
N LEU A 112 9.72 -3.68 -9.83
CA LEU A 112 10.75 -4.28 -8.97
C LEU A 112 10.32 -5.62 -8.35
N VAL A 113 9.03 -5.79 -8.05
CA VAL A 113 8.48 -7.06 -7.56
C VAL A 113 8.48 -8.11 -8.67
N ASP A 114 8.06 -7.73 -9.88
CA ASP A 114 8.03 -8.65 -11.03
C ASP A 114 9.46 -9.13 -11.37
N LEU A 115 10.42 -8.20 -11.41
CA LEU A 115 11.84 -8.47 -11.67
C LEU A 115 12.45 -9.43 -10.64
N ALA A 116 12.05 -9.29 -9.37
CA ALA A 116 12.54 -10.15 -8.29
C ALA A 116 11.93 -11.58 -8.32
N HIS A 117 10.80 -11.77 -9.00
CA HIS A 117 10.17 -13.09 -9.16
C HIS A 117 10.72 -13.88 -10.36
N ASP A 118 11.49 -13.25 -11.25
CA ASP A 118 12.14 -13.95 -12.35
C ASP A 118 13.16 -14.98 -11.83
N ALA A 119 13.32 -16.08 -12.59
CA ALA A 119 14.25 -17.15 -12.22
C ALA A 119 15.72 -16.68 -12.17
N ALA A 120 16.04 -15.61 -12.90
CA ALA A 120 17.32 -14.90 -12.85
C ALA A 120 17.06 -13.38 -12.92
N PRO A 121 16.87 -12.71 -11.77
CA PRO A 121 16.57 -11.29 -11.74
C PRO A 121 17.67 -10.42 -12.39
N ASP A 122 17.30 -9.50 -13.29
CA ASP A 122 18.20 -8.45 -13.80
C ASP A 122 18.43 -7.36 -12.73
N TRP A 123 19.40 -7.59 -11.86
CA TRP A 123 19.80 -6.65 -10.81
C TRP A 123 20.29 -5.30 -11.35
N ALA A 124 20.87 -5.26 -12.55
CA ALA A 124 21.30 -4.02 -13.17
C ALA A 124 20.08 -3.21 -13.66
N GLY A 125 19.06 -3.88 -14.20
CA GLY A 125 17.76 -3.30 -14.52
C GLY A 125 17.04 -2.78 -13.28
N ALA A 126 17.02 -3.56 -12.20
CA ALA A 126 16.47 -3.12 -10.92
C ALA A 126 17.17 -1.86 -10.38
N ARG A 127 18.50 -1.75 -10.54
CA ARG A 127 19.25 -0.54 -10.18
C ARG A 127 18.83 0.66 -11.04
N ARG A 128 18.73 0.50 -12.35
CA ARG A 128 18.30 1.58 -13.27
C ARG A 128 16.91 2.10 -12.92
N LEU A 129 16.00 1.24 -12.46
CA LEU A 129 14.66 1.64 -12.03
C LEU A 129 14.66 2.55 -10.78
N LEU A 130 15.70 2.51 -9.94
CA LEU A 130 15.84 3.41 -8.79
C LEU A 130 16.37 4.80 -9.16
N ASP A 131 17.05 4.91 -10.30
CA ASP A 131 17.71 6.14 -10.75
C ASP A 131 16.82 7.00 -11.66
N LEU A 132 15.59 6.55 -11.95
CA LEU A 132 14.55 7.24 -12.74
C LEU A 132 13.62 8.08 -11.87
#